data_AF-A0A068UW93-F1
#
_entry.id   AF-A0A068UW93-F1
#
_cell.length_a   1.000
_cell.length_b   1.000
_cell.length_c   1.000
_cell.angle_alpha   90.00
_cell.angle_beta   90.00
_cell.angle_gamma   90.00
#
_symmetry.space_group_name_H-M   'P 1'
#
loop_
_entity.id
_entity.type
_entity.pdbx_description
1 polymer ?
#
loop_
_entity_poly.entity_id
_entity_poly.type
_entity_poly.pdbx_seq_one_letter_code
_entity_poly.pdbx_strand_id
1 'polypeptide(L)'
;MAFVRMLLCFLVLSAGFHAITSETNPSDVAALQSFKEKLQNTPPSWSNGDDPCGAKWDGVTCSNTRVTSLKLSSKGLVGELSADIGELTELTSL
;
A
#
# COMPACT_ATOMS: atom_id res chain seq x y z
N MET A 1 5.98 -6.27 -45.16
CA MET A 1 6.66 -7.00 -44.07
C MET A 1 6.98 -6.13 -42.84
N ALA A 2 7.38 -4.87 -42.99
CA ALA A 2 7.63 -3.96 -41.86
C ALA A 2 6.37 -3.60 -41.05
N PHE A 3 5.23 -3.42 -41.71
CA PHE A 3 3.95 -3.06 -41.07
C PHE A 3 3.43 -4.14 -40.10
N VAL A 4 3.58 -5.42 -40.47
CA VAL A 4 3.22 -6.58 -39.63
C VAL A 4 4.14 -6.66 -38.39
N ARG A 5 5.44 -6.38 -38.56
CA ARG A 5 6.39 -6.32 -37.43
C ARG A 5 6.07 -5.17 -36.47
N MET A 6 5.66 -4.02 -36.99
CA MET A 6 5.27 -2.86 -36.17
C MET A 6 4.00 -3.15 -35.34
N LEU A 7 3.00 -3.80 -35.96
CA LEU A 7 1.77 -4.23 -35.27
C LEU A 7 2.03 -5.28 -34.19
N LEU A 8 2.93 -6.24 -34.45
CA LEU A 8 3.33 -7.25 -33.46
C LEU A 8 4.06 -6.62 -32.26
N CYS A 9 4.92 -5.62 -32.48
CA CYS A 9 5.57 -4.89 -31.38
C CYS A 9 4.55 -4.13 -30.52
N PHE A 10 3.53 -3.52 -31.13
CA PHE A 10 2.50 -2.77 -30.40
C PHE A 10 1.63 -3.68 -29.53
N LEU A 11 1.30 -4.89 -30.02
CA LEU A 11 0.56 -5.89 -29.26
C LEU A 11 1.35 -6.41 -28.04
N VAL A 12 2.65 -6.65 -28.20
CA VAL A 12 3.54 -7.07 -27.09
C VAL A 12 3.65 -5.98 -26.01
N LEU A 13 3.69 -4.70 -26.39
CA LEU A 13 3.74 -3.58 -25.44
C LEU A 13 2.43 -3.44 -24.64
N SER A 14 1.28 -3.70 -25.24
CA SER A 14 -0.02 -3.63 -24.55
C SER A 14 -0.25 -4.79 -23.56
N ALA A 15 0.29 -5.98 -23.85
CA ALA A 15 0.16 -7.16 -22.99
C ALA A 15 0.98 -7.05 -21.68
N GLY A 16 1.91 -6.09 -21.59
CA GLY A 16 2.71 -5.84 -20.39
C GLY A 16 2.13 -4.79 -19.44
N PHE A 17 1.04 -4.12 -19.81
CA PHE A 17 0.47 -3.04 -18.99
C PHE A 17 -0.37 -3.61 -17.85
N HIS A 18 0.28 -4.01 -16.76
CA HIS A 18 -0.42 -4.28 -15.51
C HIS A 18 -0.84 -2.93 -14.92
N ALA A 19 -2.14 -2.67 -14.88
CA ALA A 19 -2.66 -1.55 -14.12
C ALA A 19 -2.35 -1.80 -12.64
N ILE A 20 -1.42 -1.03 -12.07
CA ILE A 20 -1.21 -0.99 -10.62
C ILE A 20 -2.40 -0.18 -10.07
N THR A 21 -3.45 -0.88 -9.64
CA THR A 21 -4.57 -0.23 -8.97
C THR A 21 -4.19 0.00 -7.51
N SER A 22 -4.26 1.24 -7.03
CA SER A 22 -4.18 1.53 -5.60
C SER A 22 -5.49 1.09 -4.96
N GLU A 23 -5.44 0.11 -4.08
CA GLU A 23 -6.58 -0.33 -3.27
C GLU A 23 -6.80 0.62 -2.08
N THR A 24 -5.74 1.14 -1.48
CA THR A 24 -5.85 2.09 -0.35
C THR A 24 -6.06 3.53 -0.84
N ASN A 25 -6.84 4.30 -0.07
CA ASN A 25 -7.05 5.72 -0.25
C ASN A 25 -5.71 6.47 -0.10
N PRO A 26 -5.41 7.44 -0.98
CA PRO A 26 -4.12 8.15 -0.95
C PRO A 26 -3.77 8.83 0.38
N SER A 27 -4.76 9.36 1.11
CA SER A 27 -4.52 9.97 2.42
C SER A 27 -4.12 8.93 3.45
N ASP A 28 -4.79 7.78 3.47
CA ASP A 28 -4.47 6.66 4.36
C ASP A 28 -3.10 6.04 4.01
N VAL A 29 -2.74 5.98 2.71
CA VAL A 29 -1.39 5.60 2.26
C VAL A 29 -0.35 6.56 2.82
N ALA A 30 -0.54 7.88 2.63
CA ALA A 30 0.41 8.89 3.09
C ALA A 30 0.61 8.83 4.62
N ALA A 31 -0.49 8.69 5.37
CA ALA A 31 -0.46 8.55 6.82
C ALA A 31 0.34 7.31 7.28
N LEU A 32 0.07 6.14 6.69
CA LEU A 32 0.76 4.91 7.05
C LEU A 32 2.22 4.87 6.58
N GLN A 33 2.55 5.54 5.47
CA GLN A 33 3.94 5.70 5.02
C GLN A 33 4.72 6.63 5.95
N SER A 34 4.15 7.77 6.35
CA SER A 34 4.71 8.66 7.37
C SER A 34 4.95 7.93 8.69
N PHE A 35 3.99 7.11 9.13
CA PHE A 35 4.18 6.26 10.29
C PHE A 35 5.30 5.23 10.10
N LYS A 36 5.34 4.53 8.95
CA LYS A 36 6.41 3.56 8.61
C LYS A 36 7.81 4.18 8.66
N GLU A 37 7.98 5.43 8.22
CA GLU A 37 9.27 6.15 8.27
C GLU A 37 9.73 6.45 9.71
N LYS A 38 8.82 6.53 10.67
CA LYS A 38 9.13 6.74 12.09
C LYS A 38 9.46 5.46 12.84
N LEU A 39 9.32 4.30 12.20
CA LEU A 39 9.62 3.01 12.78
C LEU A 39 11.06 2.57 12.45
N GLN A 40 11.74 2.00 13.44
CA GLN A 40 13.04 1.36 13.29
C GLN A 40 12.91 -0.04 12.70
N ASN A 41 11.74 -0.66 12.85
CA ASN A 41 11.42 -1.98 12.31
C ASN A 41 9.94 -2.08 11.94
N THR A 42 9.65 -2.88 10.92
CA THR A 42 8.30 -3.16 10.43
C THR A 42 8.10 -4.65 10.18
N PRO A 43 6.85 -5.14 10.15
CA PRO A 43 6.58 -6.50 9.71
C PRO A 43 7.06 -6.71 8.26
N PRO A 44 7.60 -7.89 7.89
CA PRO A 44 8.13 -8.12 6.54
C PRO A 44 7.16 -7.82 5.40
N SER A 45 5.85 -7.98 5.62
CA SER A 45 4.81 -7.70 4.61
C SER A 45 4.74 -6.23 4.20
N TRP A 46 5.22 -5.30 5.03
CA TRP A 46 5.22 -3.86 4.74
C TRP A 46 6.26 -3.46 3.67
N SER A 47 7.10 -4.41 3.26
CA SER A 47 8.11 -4.25 2.20
C SER A 47 7.63 -4.78 0.84
N ASN A 48 6.45 -5.41 0.76
CA ASN A 48 5.94 -6.00 -0.49
C ASN A 48 5.33 -4.97 -1.46
N GLY A 49 5.19 -3.72 -1.03
CA GLY A 49 4.60 -2.64 -1.80
C GLY A 49 4.15 -1.49 -0.89
N ASP A 50 3.89 -0.34 -1.50
CA ASP A 50 3.58 0.89 -0.79
C ASP A 50 2.09 1.11 -0.52
N ASP A 51 1.24 0.26 -1.07
CA ASP A 51 -0.21 0.25 -0.87
C ASP A 51 -0.56 -0.68 0.30
N PRO A 52 -0.95 -0.17 1.49
CA PRO A 52 -1.14 -1.00 2.68
C PRO A 52 -2.18 -2.12 2.54
N CYS A 53 -3.33 -1.83 1.94
CA CYS A 53 -4.38 -2.82 1.67
C CYS A 53 -3.97 -3.75 0.53
N GLY A 54 -3.50 -3.19 -0.60
CA GLY A 54 -3.14 -3.97 -1.79
C GLY A 54 -1.95 -4.90 -1.59
N ALA A 55 -0.93 -4.46 -0.84
CA ALA A 55 0.23 -5.26 -0.46
C ALA A 55 -0.01 -6.13 0.79
N LYS A 56 -1.20 -6.06 1.38
CA LYS A 56 -1.63 -6.84 2.56
C LYS A 56 -0.67 -6.69 3.73
N TRP A 57 -0.45 -5.45 4.15
CA TRP A 57 0.36 -5.14 5.33
C TRP A 57 -0.20 -5.84 6.56
N ASP A 58 0.67 -6.54 7.28
CA ASP A 58 0.28 -7.29 8.48
C ASP A 58 -0.20 -6.31 9.55
N GLY A 59 -1.34 -6.61 10.16
CA GLY A 59 -2.03 -5.74 11.11
C GLY A 59 -2.92 -4.67 10.48
N VAL A 60 -2.87 -4.43 9.17
CA VAL A 60 -3.72 -3.46 8.48
C VAL A 60 -4.97 -4.15 7.94
N THR A 61 -6.14 -3.55 8.13
CA THR A 61 -7.39 -4.01 7.50
C THR A 61 -8.15 -2.82 6.95
N CYS A 62 -8.75 -3.03 5.78
CA CYS A 62 -9.41 -1.98 5.03
C CYS A 62 -10.85 -2.37 4.70
N SER A 63 -11.71 -1.36 4.59
CA SER A 63 -13.04 -1.48 4.04
C SER A 63 -13.19 -0.51 2.88
N ASN A 64 -13.56 -1.03 1.71
CA ASN A 64 -13.39 -0.33 0.44
C ASN A 64 -11.93 0.13 0.28
N THR A 65 -11.70 1.43 0.21
CA THR A 65 -10.36 2.02 0.10
C THR A 65 -9.82 2.57 1.42
N ARG A 66 -10.57 2.48 2.52
CA ARG A 66 -10.22 3.13 3.78
C ARG A 66 -9.67 2.14 4.80
N VAL A 67 -8.64 2.53 5.55
CA VAL A 67 -8.10 1.73 6.66
C VAL A 67 -9.05 1.83 7.85
N THR A 68 -9.55 0.67 8.30
CA THR A 68 -10.54 0.60 9.39
C THR A 68 -9.99 -0.07 10.65
N SER A 69 -8.89 -0.81 10.54
CA SER A 69 -8.22 -1.42 11.69
C SER A 69 -6.70 -1.45 11.53
N LEU A 70 -5.98 -1.17 12.61
CA LEU A 70 -4.53 -1.15 12.67
C LEU A 70 -4.02 -1.91 13.91
N LYS A 71 -3.82 -3.21 13.81
CA LYS A 71 -3.42 -4.09 14.92
C LYS A 71 -1.89 -4.21 15.03
N LEU A 72 -1.30 -3.29 15.77
CA LEU A 72 0.16 -3.23 15.97
C LEU A 72 0.63 -3.92 17.26
N SER A 73 -0.32 -4.21 18.15
CA SER A 73 -0.05 -4.92 19.40
C SER A 73 0.65 -6.25 19.10
N SER A 74 1.64 -6.61 19.92
CA SER A 74 2.50 -7.80 19.76
C SER A 74 3.42 -7.86 18.54
N LYS A 75 3.51 -6.80 17.71
CA LYS A 75 4.43 -6.76 16.56
C LYS A 75 5.86 -6.31 16.89
N GLY A 76 6.12 -5.92 18.14
CA GLY A 76 7.45 -5.52 18.60
C GLY A 76 8.02 -4.31 17.85
N LEU A 77 7.15 -3.39 17.41
CA LEU A 77 7.56 -2.19 16.68
C LEU A 77 8.28 -1.24 17.64
N VAL A 78 9.41 -0.71 17.20
CA VAL A 78 10.20 0.29 17.91
C VAL A 78 10.22 1.55 17.05
N GLY A 79 9.90 2.69 17.65
CA GLY A 79 9.85 3.98 16.94
C GLY A 79 8.84 4.92 17.56
N GLU A 80 8.43 5.91 16.77
CA GLU A 80 7.48 6.94 17.18
C GLU A 80 6.16 6.83 16.42
N LEU A 81 5.06 7.17 17.08
CA LEU A 81 3.76 7.31 16.41
C LEU A 81 3.74 8.64 15.65
N SER A 82 3.55 8.58 14.33
CA SER A 82 3.37 9.79 13.52
C SER A 82 2.04 10.46 13.85
N ALA A 83 2.04 11.80 13.93
CA ALA A 83 0.81 12.58 14.11
C ALA A 83 -0.18 12.38 12.94
N ASP A 84 0.35 12.05 11.75
CA ASP A 84 -0.44 11.81 10.53
C ASP A 84 -1.35 10.58 10.67
N ILE A 85 -1.18 9.74 11.70
CA ILE A 85 -2.11 8.66 12.01
C ILE A 85 -3.55 9.16 12.22
N GLY A 86 -3.72 10.44 12.57
CA GLY A 86 -5.02 11.09 12.69
C GLY A 86 -5.79 11.22 11.37
N GLU A 87 -5.11 11.11 10.21
CA GLU A 87 -5.73 11.14 8.89
C GLU A 87 -6.46 9.82 8.54
N LEU A 88 -6.27 8.77 9.34
CA LEU A 88 -7.03 7.52 9.24
C LEU A 88 -8.46 7.69 9.79
N THR A 89 -9.26 8.54 9.14
CA THR A 89 -10.56 8.99 9.67
C THR A 89 -11.61 7.90 9.81
N GLU A 90 -11.42 6.75 9.17
CA GLU A 90 -12.32 5.57 9.26
C GLU A 90 -11.78 4.49 10.22
N LEU A 91 -10.69 4.76 10.93
CA LEU A 91 -10.11 3.82 11.88
C LEU A 91 -11.07 3.60 13.06
N THR A 92 -11.46 2.35 13.26
CA THR A 92 -12.38 1.94 14.33
C THR A 92 -11.74 1.00 15.34
N SER A 93 -10.57 0.42 15.01
CA SER A 93 -9.82 -0.50 15.88
C SER A 93 -8.32 -0.24 15.78
N LEU A 94 -7.64 -0.18 16.91
CA LEU A 94 -6.19 0.02 17.05
C LEU A 94 -5.61 -1.00 18.05
#